data_AF-A0ABD3TN02-F1
#
_entry.id   AF-A0ABD3TN02-F1
#
_cell.length_a   1.000
_cell.length_b   1.000
_cell.length_c   1.000
_cell.angle_alpha   90.00
_cell.angle_beta   90.00
_cell.angle_gamma   90.00
#
_symmetry.space_group_name_H-M   'P 1'
#
loop_
_entity.id
_entity.type
_entity.pdbx_description
1 polymer ?
#
loop_
_entity_poly.entity_id
_entity_poly.type
_entity_poly.pdbx_seq_one_letter_code
_entity_poly.pdbx_strand_id
1 'polypeptide(L)'
;MADSSSCSHWWHAPFYISLSLILAFISISTTTNHHSRPDNTATQGLALNASRALRTHGGFNTIATLLHISPGLFFSGNPKSTIFAIQDSSFSNLSIPPYEMKELLNYHTTPCTLSKTELFKKPTGFCFKTLLQDKNFAITEKDAKTGSIMINSVLVSHPNLFVQGPIAVHGIVKPFEMISCDFLNKTSSSVLEMIEWTRVVRFLSSNGYVSFAVGLNAVLDGINFQNLGSCTIFVPPNSGFTSSPSPFLERIVRIHIVPRRFTYMELVAAEESSLRTLVPGCDLKIDRFGQNLVINGVEIIAPDIFSSDKFVVHGISRDFDADDHFSSVR
;
A
#
# COMPACT_ATOMS: atom_id res chain seq x y z
N MET A 1 -37.00 19.42 34.23
CA MET A 1 -36.92 17.99 34.58
C MET A 1 -36.60 17.25 33.30
N ALA A 2 -35.41 16.68 33.25
CA ALA A 2 -34.96 15.82 32.16
C ALA A 2 -35.68 14.48 32.26
N ASP A 3 -36.09 13.92 31.13
CA ASP A 3 -36.22 12.47 31.02
C ASP A 3 -35.69 12.00 29.67
N SER A 4 -34.90 10.94 29.77
CA SER A 4 -33.92 10.41 28.84
C SER A 4 -34.55 9.71 27.63
N SER A 5 -34.26 10.20 26.43
CA SER A 5 -34.48 9.47 25.18
C SER A 5 -33.35 8.46 24.96
N SER A 6 -33.61 7.21 25.34
CA SER A 6 -32.79 6.04 25.01
C SER A 6 -32.83 5.79 23.50
N CYS A 7 -31.79 6.20 22.78
CA CYS A 7 -31.60 5.84 21.37
C CYS A 7 -31.02 4.43 21.30
N SER A 8 -31.88 3.44 21.04
CA SER A 8 -31.48 2.05 20.87
C SER A 8 -30.76 1.84 19.53
N HIS A 9 -29.58 1.22 19.60
CA HIS A 9 -28.72 0.78 18.48
C HIS A 9 -29.33 -0.40 17.68
N TRP A 10 -30.66 -0.40 17.46
CA TRP A 10 -31.43 -1.48 16.82
C TRP A 10 -31.12 -1.72 15.33
N TRP A 11 -30.27 -0.88 14.75
CA TRP A 11 -29.92 -0.83 13.33
C TRP A 11 -28.77 -1.80 13.02
N HIS A 12 -27.99 -2.18 14.03
CA HIS A 12 -26.95 -3.20 13.88
C HIS A 12 -27.50 -4.62 14.09
N ALA A 13 -28.69 -4.79 14.66
CA ALA A 13 -29.31 -6.10 14.84
C ALA A 13 -29.40 -6.90 13.53
N PRO A 14 -29.89 -6.35 12.39
CA PRO A 14 -29.92 -7.09 11.13
C PRO A 14 -28.51 -7.41 10.60
N PHE A 15 -27.52 -6.56 10.84
CA PHE A 15 -26.11 -6.81 10.45
C PHE A 15 -25.47 -7.93 11.27
N TYR A 16 -25.68 -7.94 12.59
CA TYR A 16 -25.17 -9.01 13.45
C TYR A 16 -25.90 -10.33 13.20
N ILE A 17 -27.20 -10.30 12.88
CA ILE A 17 -27.97 -11.49 12.51
C ILE A 17 -27.48 -12.06 11.18
N SER A 18 -27.28 -11.22 10.15
CA SER A 18 -26.77 -11.68 8.85
C SER A 18 -25.35 -12.25 8.98
N LEU A 19 -24.47 -11.58 9.72
CA LEU A 19 -23.12 -12.08 10.03
C LEU A 19 -23.18 -13.41 10.79
N SER A 20 -24.07 -13.55 11.76
CA SER A 20 -24.25 -14.79 12.53
C SER A 20 -24.75 -15.96 11.67
N LEU A 21 -25.67 -15.70 10.74
CA LEU A 21 -26.20 -16.72 9.82
C LEU A 21 -25.13 -17.17 8.80
N ILE A 22 -24.34 -16.24 8.28
CA ILE A 22 -23.21 -16.55 7.39
C ILE A 22 -22.17 -17.41 8.14
N LEU A 23 -21.84 -17.05 9.39
CA LEU A 23 -20.92 -17.81 10.22
C LEU A 23 -21.46 -19.20 10.57
N ALA A 24 -22.75 -19.33 10.89
CA ALA A 24 -23.39 -20.62 11.14
C ALA A 24 -23.36 -21.52 9.91
N PHE A 25 -23.62 -20.97 8.72
CA PHE A 25 -23.55 -21.70 7.46
C PHE A 25 -22.13 -22.22 7.18
N ILE A 26 -21.10 -21.38 7.34
CA ILE A 26 -19.70 -21.78 7.18
C ILE A 26 -19.31 -22.87 8.21
N SER A 27 -19.78 -22.76 9.45
CA SER A 27 -19.54 -23.77 10.48
C SER A 27 -20.18 -25.11 10.14
N ILE A 28 -21.41 -25.13 9.63
CA ILE A 28 -22.11 -26.37 9.30
C ILE A 28 -21.48 -27.03 8.07
N SER A 29 -21.20 -26.25 7.02
CA SER A 29 -20.57 -26.76 5.79
C SER A 29 -19.15 -27.30 6.00
N THR A 30 -18.44 -26.85 7.06
CA THR A 30 -17.12 -27.39 7.42
C THR A 30 -17.19 -28.65 8.26
N THR A 31 -18.29 -28.88 9.00
CA THR A 31 -18.49 -30.10 9.81
C THR A 31 -18.90 -31.34 9.03
N THR A 32 -19.50 -31.20 7.84
CA THR A 32 -19.97 -32.37 7.05
C THR A 32 -18.86 -33.11 6.29
N ASN A 33 -17.61 -32.62 6.31
CA ASN A 33 -16.50 -33.19 5.51
C ASN A 33 -15.25 -33.62 6.30
N HIS A 34 -15.27 -33.66 7.64
CA HIS A 34 -14.08 -34.05 8.40
C HIS A 34 -14.30 -35.25 9.32
N HIS A 35 -13.76 -36.39 8.89
CA HIS A 35 -13.31 -37.45 9.78
C HIS A 35 -12.39 -36.86 10.87
N SER A 36 -12.69 -37.20 12.11
CA SER A 36 -12.07 -36.73 13.35
C SER A 36 -10.56 -37.00 13.41
N ARG A 37 -9.76 -35.92 13.52
CA ARG A 37 -8.31 -35.96 13.81
C ARG A 37 -8.02 -35.23 15.14
N PRO A 38 -7.15 -35.75 16.03
CA PRO A 38 -6.95 -35.21 17.38
C PRO A 38 -6.18 -33.87 17.47
N ASP A 39 -5.68 -33.32 16.35
CA ASP A 39 -4.85 -32.11 16.31
C ASP A 39 -5.62 -30.78 16.49
N ASN A 40 -6.97 -30.81 16.42
CA ASN A 40 -7.78 -29.59 16.38
C ASN A 40 -7.94 -28.89 17.73
N THR A 41 -8.00 -29.62 18.85
CA THR A 41 -8.26 -29.04 20.18
C THR A 41 -7.08 -28.24 20.73
N ALA A 42 -5.85 -28.71 20.53
CA ALA A 42 -4.65 -27.97 20.96
C ALA A 42 -4.46 -26.67 20.17
N THR A 43 -4.68 -26.72 18.86
CA THR A 43 -4.59 -25.55 17.97
C THR A 43 -5.68 -24.52 18.32
N GLN A 44 -6.90 -24.96 18.63
CA GLN A 44 -7.98 -24.10 19.11
C GLN A 44 -7.63 -23.43 20.45
N GLY A 45 -7.03 -24.16 21.40
CA GLY A 45 -6.59 -23.59 22.68
C GLY A 45 -5.53 -22.51 22.51
N LEU A 46 -4.56 -22.73 21.61
CA LEU A 46 -3.54 -21.72 21.29
C LEU A 46 -4.13 -20.51 20.57
N ALA A 47 -5.07 -20.72 19.64
CA ALA A 47 -5.79 -19.64 18.96
C ALA A 47 -6.57 -18.77 19.96
N LEU A 48 -7.21 -19.39 20.94
CA LEU A 48 -7.89 -18.69 22.04
C LEU A 48 -6.91 -17.83 22.84
N ASN A 49 -5.76 -18.38 23.24
CA ASN A 49 -4.75 -17.64 24.00
C ASN A 49 -4.17 -16.48 23.19
N ALA A 50 -3.86 -16.70 21.90
CA ALA A 50 -3.42 -15.66 20.99
C ALA A 50 -4.49 -14.57 20.84
N SER A 51 -5.76 -14.93 20.67
CA SER A 51 -6.86 -13.96 20.58
C SER A 51 -6.97 -13.09 21.84
N ARG A 52 -6.77 -13.67 23.03
CA ARG A 52 -6.75 -12.91 24.29
C ARG A 52 -5.57 -11.95 24.34
N ALA A 53 -4.37 -12.41 23.97
CA ALA A 53 -3.19 -11.56 23.93
C ALA A 53 -3.40 -10.32 23.03
N LEU A 54 -3.94 -10.51 21.83
CA LEU A 54 -4.24 -9.41 20.90
C LEU A 54 -5.24 -8.40 21.48
N ARG A 55 -6.25 -8.86 22.22
CA ARG A 55 -7.21 -7.98 22.89
C ARG A 55 -6.58 -7.19 24.04
N THR A 56 -5.71 -7.81 24.82
CA THR A 56 -5.04 -7.16 25.96
C THR A 56 -4.12 -6.02 25.53
N HIS A 57 -3.43 -6.17 24.40
CA HIS A 57 -2.52 -5.14 23.89
C HIS A 57 -3.25 -3.99 23.15
N GLY A 58 -4.53 -4.15 22.83
CA GLY A 58 -5.36 -3.12 22.18
C GLY A 58 -5.08 -2.96 20.68
N GLY A 59 -6.09 -2.53 19.92
CA GLY A 59 -5.94 -2.19 18.50
C GLY A 59 -5.85 -3.36 17.51
N PHE A 60 -6.08 -4.61 17.94
CA PHE A 60 -6.08 -5.80 17.06
C PHE A 60 -7.33 -6.68 17.25
N ASN A 61 -8.47 -6.07 17.61
CA ASN A 61 -9.71 -6.78 17.92
C ASN A 61 -10.28 -7.56 16.74
N THR A 62 -10.09 -7.06 15.52
CA THR A 62 -10.61 -7.70 14.31
C THR A 62 -9.91 -9.03 14.08
N ILE A 63 -8.57 -9.02 14.08
CA ILE A 63 -7.76 -10.23 13.96
C ILE A 63 -7.97 -11.15 15.16
N ALA A 64 -8.06 -10.62 16.38
CA ALA A 64 -8.39 -11.42 17.56
C ALA A 64 -9.72 -12.15 17.43
N THR A 65 -10.75 -11.48 16.89
CA THR A 65 -12.07 -12.08 16.67
C THR A 65 -12.01 -13.16 15.60
N LEU A 66 -11.38 -12.89 14.46
CA LEU A 66 -11.21 -13.87 13.38
C LEU A 66 -10.42 -15.09 13.83
N LEU A 67 -9.35 -14.90 14.61
CA LEU A 67 -8.54 -15.97 15.16
C LEU A 67 -9.32 -16.83 16.16
N HIS A 68 -10.22 -16.23 16.94
CA HIS A 68 -11.08 -16.93 17.87
C HIS A 68 -12.17 -17.76 17.17
N ILE A 69 -12.89 -17.17 16.22
CA ILE A 69 -14.06 -17.80 15.59
C ILE A 69 -13.70 -18.74 14.44
N SER A 70 -12.61 -18.45 13.72
CA SER A 70 -12.20 -19.21 12.55
C SER A 70 -10.67 -19.35 12.45
N PRO A 71 -10.04 -20.07 13.41
CA PRO A 71 -8.59 -20.26 13.41
C PRO A 71 -8.04 -20.90 12.13
N GLY A 72 -8.88 -21.67 11.42
CA GLY A 72 -8.52 -22.29 10.14
C GLY A 72 -8.07 -21.30 9.07
N LEU A 73 -8.47 -20.02 9.16
CA LEU A 73 -8.02 -18.95 8.25
C LEU A 73 -6.52 -18.65 8.37
N PHE A 74 -5.90 -18.94 9.51
CA PHE A 74 -4.50 -18.60 9.81
C PHE A 74 -3.58 -19.82 9.87
N PHE A 75 -4.15 -21.01 9.95
CA PHE A 75 -3.36 -22.23 10.09
C PHE A 75 -3.38 -23.06 8.81
N SER A 76 -4.48 -23.13 8.06
CA SER A 76 -4.58 -23.88 6.79
C SER A 76 -3.93 -25.27 6.81
N GLY A 77 -3.99 -25.98 7.95
CA GLY A 77 -3.37 -27.31 8.13
C GLY A 77 -1.85 -27.32 8.32
N ASN A 78 -1.21 -26.16 8.43
CA ASN A 78 0.24 -26.04 8.67
C ASN A 78 0.58 -26.27 10.15
N PRO A 79 1.69 -26.97 10.44
CA PRO A 79 2.10 -27.25 11.82
C PRO A 79 2.70 -26.03 12.53
N LYS A 80 3.00 -24.95 11.82
CA LYS A 80 3.61 -23.71 12.31
C LYS A 80 3.01 -22.52 11.59
N SER A 81 2.81 -21.41 12.29
CA SER A 81 2.26 -20.19 11.71
C SER A 81 2.78 -18.93 12.40
N THR A 82 3.07 -17.90 11.61
CA THR A 82 3.26 -16.53 12.11
C THR A 82 2.25 -15.63 11.44
N ILE A 83 1.45 -14.94 12.26
CA ILE A 83 0.39 -14.03 11.82
C ILE A 83 0.90 -12.59 11.98
N PHE A 84 0.79 -11.79 10.92
CA PHE A 84 1.00 -10.35 10.96
C PHE A 84 -0.35 -9.65 11.09
N ALA A 85 -0.77 -9.42 12.33
CA ALA A 85 -2.05 -8.83 12.68
C ALA A 85 -2.10 -7.35 12.28
N ILE A 86 -2.99 -7.02 11.34
CA ILE A 86 -3.24 -5.64 10.90
C ILE A 86 -3.97 -4.90 12.02
N GLN A 87 -3.51 -3.70 12.34
CA GLN A 87 -4.14 -2.83 13.33
C GLN A 87 -5.55 -2.40 12.89
N ASP A 88 -6.50 -2.38 13.83
CA ASP A 88 -7.94 -2.13 13.59
C ASP A 88 -8.20 -0.83 12.82
N SER A 89 -7.44 0.24 13.12
CA SER A 89 -7.57 1.55 12.45
C SER A 89 -7.24 1.51 10.95
N SER A 90 -6.37 0.59 10.53
CA SER A 90 -6.06 0.39 9.11
C SER A 90 -6.93 -0.69 8.49
N PHE A 91 -7.35 -1.68 9.28
CA PHE A 91 -8.28 -2.71 8.82
C PHE A 91 -9.66 -2.14 8.49
N SER A 92 -10.17 -1.18 9.29
CA SER A 92 -11.46 -0.53 9.05
C SER A 92 -11.53 0.26 7.74
N ASN A 93 -10.38 0.70 7.23
CA ASN A 93 -10.28 1.48 6.01
C ASN A 93 -10.12 0.60 4.76
N LEU A 94 -10.10 -0.72 4.91
CA LEU A 94 -10.01 -1.64 3.79
C LEU A 94 -11.35 -1.75 3.08
N SER A 95 -11.39 -1.32 1.81
CA SER A 95 -12.51 -1.58 0.91
C SER A 95 -12.35 -2.95 0.24
N ILE A 96 -12.24 -4.02 1.04
CA ILE A 96 -12.14 -5.38 0.51
C ILE A 96 -13.49 -6.11 0.57
N PRO A 97 -13.91 -6.78 -0.51
CA PRO A 97 -15.08 -7.65 -0.47
C PRO A 97 -14.90 -8.81 0.53
N PRO A 98 -15.98 -9.28 1.19
CA PRO A 98 -15.89 -10.38 2.16
C PRO A 98 -15.24 -11.66 1.62
N TYR A 99 -15.36 -11.94 0.33
CA TYR A 99 -14.78 -13.13 -0.29
C TYR A 99 -13.24 -13.07 -0.41
N GLU A 100 -12.64 -11.87 -0.46
CA GLU A 100 -11.19 -11.66 -0.55
C GLU A 100 -10.50 -11.70 0.82
N MET A 101 -11.28 -11.73 1.90
CA MET A 101 -10.78 -11.73 3.27
C MET A 101 -9.80 -12.88 3.51
N LYS A 102 -10.08 -14.07 2.99
CA LYS A 102 -9.19 -15.24 3.16
C LYS A 102 -7.84 -15.00 2.48
N GLU A 103 -7.82 -14.40 1.30
CA GLU A 103 -6.58 -14.10 0.58
C GLU A 103 -5.77 -13.03 1.32
N LEU A 104 -6.44 -11.99 1.82
CA LEU A 104 -5.80 -10.99 2.67
C LEU A 104 -5.12 -11.65 3.87
N LEU A 105 -5.85 -12.46 4.66
CA LEU A 105 -5.30 -13.09 5.86
C LEU A 105 -4.17 -14.07 5.53
N ASN A 106 -4.31 -14.83 4.45
CA ASN A 106 -3.28 -15.75 3.98
C ASN A 106 -2.00 -15.01 3.55
N TYR A 107 -2.13 -13.85 2.91
CA TYR A 107 -0.97 -13.03 2.54
C TYR A 107 -0.24 -12.48 3.77
N HIS A 108 -0.97 -12.23 4.86
CA HIS A 108 -0.42 -11.73 6.13
C HIS A 108 0.02 -12.85 7.08
N THR A 109 0.14 -14.09 6.59
CA THR A 109 0.50 -15.23 7.41
C THR A 109 1.57 -16.06 6.72
N THR A 110 2.55 -16.59 7.46
CA THR A 110 3.61 -17.47 6.92
C THR A 110 3.61 -18.83 7.61
N PRO A 111 3.91 -19.94 6.90
CA PRO A 111 3.95 -21.29 7.47
C PRO A 111 5.24 -21.56 8.27
N CYS A 112 5.69 -20.60 9.06
CA CYS A 112 6.88 -20.65 9.91
C CYS A 112 6.53 -19.97 11.24
N THR A 113 7.10 -20.42 12.35
CA THR A 113 7.03 -19.70 13.63
C THR A 113 8.24 -18.78 13.70
N LEU A 114 8.01 -17.47 13.71
CA LEU A 114 9.04 -16.44 13.68
C LEU A 114 8.80 -15.52 14.86
N SER A 115 9.75 -15.50 15.80
CA SER A 115 9.84 -14.47 16.83
C SER A 115 10.53 -13.22 16.29
N LYS A 116 10.44 -12.11 17.03
CA LYS A 116 11.18 -10.87 16.77
C LYS A 116 12.66 -11.15 16.54
N THR A 117 13.25 -11.98 17.41
CA THR A 117 14.65 -12.35 17.35
C THR A 117 15.00 -13.13 16.08
N GLU A 118 14.12 -14.04 15.64
CA GLU A 118 14.31 -14.78 14.38
C GLU A 118 14.17 -13.89 13.16
N LEU A 119 13.19 -12.97 13.15
CA LEU A 119 13.06 -11.94 12.12
C LEU A 119 14.33 -11.07 12.05
N PHE A 120 14.85 -10.62 13.20
CA PHE A 120 16.06 -9.80 13.25
C PHE A 120 17.32 -10.48 12.72
N LYS A 121 17.44 -11.79 12.95
CA LYS A 121 18.56 -12.60 12.46
C LYS A 121 18.62 -12.72 10.94
N LYS A 122 17.50 -12.53 10.24
CA LYS A 122 17.46 -12.62 8.78
C LYS A 122 17.95 -11.31 8.14
N PRO A 123 18.74 -11.38 7.06
CA PRO A 123 19.25 -10.16 6.40
C PRO A 123 18.11 -9.34 5.78
N THR A 124 18.34 -8.05 5.57
CA THR A 124 17.47 -7.22 4.74
C THR A 124 17.41 -7.80 3.32
N GLY A 125 16.23 -7.81 2.71
CA GLY A 125 15.92 -8.49 1.45
C GLY A 125 15.55 -9.97 1.60
N PHE A 126 15.67 -10.57 2.79
CA PHE A 126 15.29 -11.96 2.99
C PHE A 126 13.79 -12.15 2.82
N CYS A 127 13.41 -13.13 1.99
CA CYS A 127 12.04 -13.43 1.63
C CYS A 127 11.47 -14.63 2.36
N PHE A 128 10.22 -14.51 2.81
CA PHE A 128 9.44 -15.57 3.40
C PHE A 128 8.20 -15.84 2.56
N LYS A 129 7.86 -17.12 2.43
CA LYS A 129 6.60 -17.54 1.81
C LYS A 129 5.42 -17.19 2.69
N THR A 130 4.33 -16.74 2.08
CA THR A 130 3.04 -16.56 2.77
C THR A 130 2.17 -17.81 2.62
N LEU A 131 1.02 -17.86 3.29
CA LEU A 131 0.00 -18.88 3.05
C LEU A 131 -0.76 -18.63 1.74
N LEU A 132 -0.64 -17.45 1.15
CA LEU A 132 -1.15 -17.16 -0.19
C LEU A 132 -0.11 -17.62 -1.22
N GLN A 133 -0.55 -18.50 -2.13
CA GLN A 133 0.33 -19.15 -3.10
C GLN A 133 1.07 -18.12 -3.96
N ASP A 134 2.35 -18.37 -4.22
CA ASP A 134 3.24 -17.52 -5.03
C ASP A 134 3.39 -16.07 -4.53
N LYS A 135 3.00 -15.81 -3.27
CA LYS A 135 3.19 -14.53 -2.61
C LYS A 135 4.17 -14.65 -1.45
N ASN A 136 5.04 -13.66 -1.36
CA ASN A 136 6.09 -13.56 -0.36
C ASN A 136 6.04 -12.20 0.32
N PHE A 137 6.67 -12.10 1.48
CA PHE A 137 7.08 -10.82 2.05
C PHE A 137 8.59 -10.83 2.30
N ALA A 138 9.17 -9.64 2.34
CA ALA A 138 10.59 -9.44 2.56
C ALA A 138 10.84 -8.46 3.70
N ILE A 139 11.94 -8.66 4.41
CA ILE A 139 12.45 -7.68 5.36
C ILE A 139 13.01 -6.50 4.55
N THR A 140 12.35 -5.35 4.58
CA THR A 140 12.78 -4.17 3.81
C THR A 140 13.72 -3.27 4.59
N GLU A 141 13.57 -3.23 5.92
CA GLU A 141 14.41 -2.40 6.77
C GLU A 141 14.54 -3.01 8.17
N LYS A 142 15.69 -2.78 8.80
CA LYS A 142 15.92 -3.10 10.20
C LYS A 142 16.80 -2.03 10.80
N ASP A 143 16.46 -1.60 12.01
CA ASP A 143 17.32 -0.75 12.83
C ASP A 143 17.73 -1.52 14.09
N ALA A 144 19.03 -1.79 14.20
CA ALA A 144 19.59 -2.48 15.36
C ALA A 144 19.58 -1.63 16.64
N LYS A 145 19.55 -0.30 16.53
CA LYS A 145 19.52 0.62 17.69
C LYS A 145 18.14 0.67 18.32
N THR A 146 17.11 0.86 17.51
CA THR A 146 15.71 0.92 17.99
C THR A 146 15.06 -0.45 18.09
N GLY A 147 15.63 -1.46 17.44
CA GLY A 147 15.02 -2.78 17.35
C GLY A 147 13.72 -2.78 16.53
N SER A 148 13.61 -1.87 15.55
CA SER A 148 12.50 -1.79 14.60
C SER A 148 12.74 -2.69 13.37
N ILE A 149 11.65 -3.26 12.82
CA ILE A 149 11.66 -4.08 11.61
C ILE A 149 10.56 -3.56 10.70
N MET A 150 10.88 -3.41 9.41
CA MET A 150 9.88 -3.21 8.37
C MET A 150 9.84 -4.43 7.45
N ILE A 151 8.62 -4.90 7.18
CA ILE A 151 8.33 -6.00 6.26
C ILE A 151 7.45 -5.44 5.16
N ASN A 152 7.86 -5.60 3.90
CA ASN A 152 7.23 -4.95 2.75
C ASN A 152 6.95 -3.46 2.97
N SER A 153 7.93 -2.74 3.53
CA SER A 153 7.83 -1.32 3.88
C SER A 153 6.72 -0.98 4.89
N VAL A 154 6.26 -1.97 5.65
CA VAL A 154 5.31 -1.81 6.76
C VAL A 154 6.02 -2.07 8.09
N LEU A 155 5.88 -1.14 9.02
CA LEU A 155 6.41 -1.27 10.37
C LEU A 155 5.71 -2.39 11.14
N VAL A 156 6.51 -3.28 11.73
CA VAL A 156 6.06 -4.21 12.78
C VAL A 156 5.95 -3.43 14.10
N SER A 157 4.77 -2.88 14.38
CA SER A 157 4.52 -2.03 15.55
C SER A 157 4.58 -2.77 16.88
N HIS A 158 4.08 -4.00 16.91
CA HIS A 158 4.00 -4.80 18.13
C HIS A 158 4.64 -6.18 17.90
N PRO A 159 5.97 -6.29 17.98
CA PRO A 159 6.63 -7.57 17.81
C PRO A 159 6.32 -8.50 18.99
N ASN A 160 6.12 -9.80 18.73
CA ASN A 160 5.85 -10.81 19.75
C ASN A 160 4.58 -10.53 20.58
N LEU A 161 3.49 -10.06 19.98
CA LEU A 161 2.19 -9.96 20.67
C LEU A 161 1.77 -11.30 21.27
N PHE A 162 2.12 -12.40 20.60
CA PHE A 162 1.96 -13.74 21.11
C PHE A 162 3.06 -14.63 20.55
N VAL A 163 3.73 -15.42 21.38
CA VAL A 163 4.69 -16.44 20.94
C VAL A 163 4.54 -17.65 21.86
N GLN A 164 3.92 -18.71 21.36
CA GLN A 164 3.75 -19.95 22.12
C GLN A 164 3.66 -21.16 21.18
N GLY A 165 4.55 -22.13 21.40
CA GLY A 165 4.59 -23.36 20.61
C GLY A 165 4.74 -23.07 19.10
N PRO A 166 3.84 -23.59 18.25
CA PRO A 166 3.92 -23.40 16.80
C PRO A 166 3.43 -22.03 16.30
N ILE A 167 2.94 -21.14 17.18
CA ILE A 167 2.24 -19.91 16.78
C ILE A 167 3.00 -18.69 17.28
N ALA A 168 3.23 -17.76 16.36
CA ALA A 168 3.68 -16.40 16.65
C ALA A 168 2.70 -15.36 16.06
N VAL A 169 2.54 -14.22 16.73
CA VAL A 169 1.76 -13.10 16.23
C VAL A 169 2.54 -11.79 16.43
N HIS A 170 2.58 -10.97 15.39
CA HIS A 170 3.13 -9.63 15.41
C HIS A 170 2.07 -8.63 14.95
N GLY A 171 1.99 -7.47 15.59
CA GLY A 171 1.15 -6.37 15.12
C GLY A 171 1.87 -5.54 14.05
N ILE A 172 1.14 -5.16 13.00
CA ILE A 172 1.62 -4.28 11.93
C ILE A 172 0.69 -3.08 11.77
N VAL A 173 1.24 -1.94 11.35
CA VAL A 173 0.51 -0.67 11.30
C VAL A 173 -0.50 -0.58 10.16
N LYS A 174 -0.32 -1.33 9.06
CA LYS A 174 -1.21 -1.36 7.87
C LYS A 174 -1.01 -2.68 7.11
N PRO A 175 -1.86 -3.06 6.13
CA PRO A 175 -1.59 -4.25 5.32
C PRO A 175 -0.28 -4.15 4.54
N PHE A 176 0.35 -5.29 4.29
CA PHE A 176 1.54 -5.39 3.46
C PHE A 176 1.26 -4.91 2.05
N GLU A 177 2.18 -4.09 1.54
CA GLU A 177 2.23 -3.74 0.13
C GLU A 177 2.71 -4.98 -0.65
N MET A 178 2.12 -5.20 -1.82
CA MET A 178 2.48 -6.34 -2.67
C MET A 178 3.86 -6.10 -3.29
N ILE A 179 4.88 -6.76 -2.76
CA ILE A 179 6.24 -6.72 -3.29
C ILE A 179 6.59 -8.15 -3.72
N SER A 180 6.99 -8.32 -4.99
CA SER A 180 7.47 -9.61 -5.46
C SER A 180 8.96 -9.77 -5.15
N CYS A 181 9.29 -10.91 -4.54
CA CYS A 181 10.65 -11.27 -4.17
C CYS A 181 11.58 -11.56 -5.35
N ASP A 182 11.02 -11.77 -6.55
CA ASP A 182 11.82 -11.93 -7.78
C ASP A 182 12.55 -10.63 -8.15
N PHE A 183 12.01 -9.48 -7.72
CA PHE A 183 12.58 -8.15 -7.98
C PHE A 183 13.67 -7.78 -6.97
N LEU A 184 13.64 -8.30 -5.74
CA LEU A 184 14.62 -7.99 -4.68
C LEU A 184 16.00 -8.62 -4.89
N ASN A 185 16.11 -9.63 -5.76
CA ASN A 185 17.40 -10.21 -6.18
C ASN A 185 18.15 -9.35 -7.21
N LYS A 186 17.52 -8.29 -7.77
CA LYS A 186 18.16 -7.31 -8.65
C LYS A 186 18.32 -5.99 -7.90
N THR A 187 19.53 -5.75 -7.37
CA THR A 187 20.09 -4.45 -6.95
C THR A 187 19.18 -3.47 -6.17
N SER A 188 19.45 -3.28 -4.87
CA SER A 188 18.70 -2.46 -3.89
C SER A 188 18.22 -1.05 -4.27
N SER A 189 18.79 -0.36 -5.27
CA SER A 189 18.38 1.02 -5.62
C SER A 189 17.12 1.06 -6.49
N SER A 190 17.02 0.16 -7.47
CA SER A 190 15.93 0.16 -8.46
C SER A 190 14.60 -0.30 -7.85
N VAL A 191 14.65 -1.19 -6.85
CA VAL A 191 13.46 -1.70 -6.16
C VAL A 191 12.80 -0.62 -5.29
N LEU A 192 13.60 0.15 -4.55
CA LEU A 192 13.08 1.28 -3.77
C LEU A 192 12.47 2.35 -4.68
N GLU A 193 13.07 2.59 -5.85
CA GLU A 193 12.50 3.49 -6.85
C GLU A 193 11.17 3.00 -7.41
N MET A 194 11.07 1.71 -7.76
CA MET A 194 9.82 1.13 -8.26
C MET A 194 8.70 1.17 -7.21
N ILE A 195 9.02 0.93 -5.93
CA ILE A 195 8.05 1.05 -4.81
C ILE A 195 7.54 2.49 -4.70
N GLU A 196 8.43 3.48 -4.77
CA GLU A 196 8.03 4.89 -4.70
C GLU A 196 7.16 5.31 -5.90
N TRP A 197 7.50 4.88 -7.13
CA TRP A 197 6.65 5.11 -8.31
C TRP A 197 5.26 4.47 -8.15
N THR A 198 5.20 3.26 -7.61
CA THR A 198 3.92 2.57 -7.33
C THR A 198 3.08 3.35 -6.30
N ARG A 199 3.73 3.96 -5.29
CA ARG A 199 3.06 4.82 -4.31
C ARG A 199 2.49 6.07 -4.94
N VAL A 200 3.25 6.73 -5.83
CA VAL A 200 2.78 7.90 -6.58
C VAL A 200 1.55 7.54 -7.42
N VAL A 201 1.61 6.47 -8.22
CA VAL A 201 0.47 6.02 -9.04
C VAL A 201 -0.77 5.76 -8.19
N ARG A 202 -0.62 5.02 -7.08
CA ARG A 202 -1.75 4.72 -6.18
C ARG A 202 -2.31 5.99 -5.53
N PHE A 203 -1.44 6.92 -5.12
CA PHE A 203 -1.85 8.20 -4.58
C PHE A 203 -2.69 8.98 -5.59
N LEU A 204 -2.20 9.13 -6.83
CA LEU A 204 -2.91 9.84 -7.89
C LEU A 204 -4.28 9.21 -8.20
N SER A 205 -4.35 7.88 -8.30
CA SER A 205 -5.61 7.15 -8.53
C SER A 205 -6.64 7.38 -7.42
N SER A 206 -6.19 7.57 -6.18
CA SER A 206 -7.09 7.73 -5.01
C SER A 206 -7.43 9.19 -4.70
N ASN A 207 -6.76 10.16 -5.33
CA ASN A 207 -6.88 11.59 -5.04
C ASN A 207 -7.36 12.43 -6.23
N GLY A 208 -8.09 11.81 -7.17
CA GLY A 208 -8.77 12.54 -8.25
C GLY A 208 -7.94 12.80 -9.51
N TYR A 209 -6.77 12.16 -9.65
CA TYR A 209 -5.88 12.28 -10.83
C TYR A 209 -5.86 10.98 -11.65
N VAL A 210 -7.02 10.32 -11.79
CA VAL A 210 -7.13 8.95 -12.31
C VAL A 210 -6.59 8.84 -13.74
N SER A 211 -6.94 9.76 -14.64
CA SER A 211 -6.49 9.72 -16.03
C SER A 211 -4.96 9.77 -16.14
N PHE A 212 -4.34 10.69 -15.39
CA PHE A 212 -2.89 10.79 -15.35
C PHE A 212 -2.26 9.56 -14.71
N ALA A 213 -2.85 9.01 -13.64
CA ALA A 213 -2.35 7.80 -12.99
C ALA A 213 -2.34 6.59 -13.93
N VAL A 214 -3.39 6.41 -14.73
CA VAL A 214 -3.48 5.36 -15.75
C VAL A 214 -2.39 5.54 -16.81
N GLY A 215 -2.24 6.76 -17.33
CA GLY A 215 -1.20 7.05 -18.32
C GLY A 215 0.21 6.87 -17.80
N LEU A 216 0.48 7.36 -16.59
CA LEU A 216 1.75 7.18 -15.90
C LEU A 216 2.07 5.70 -15.71
N ASN A 217 1.10 4.91 -15.23
CA ASN A 217 1.26 3.48 -15.04
C ASN A 217 1.55 2.73 -16.36
N ALA A 218 0.91 3.12 -17.45
CA ALA A 218 1.11 2.53 -18.76
C ALA A 218 2.52 2.76 -19.34
N VAL A 219 3.22 3.81 -18.89
CA VAL A 219 4.56 4.17 -19.39
C VAL A 219 5.69 3.81 -18.42
N LEU A 220 5.37 3.29 -17.22
CA LEU A 220 6.36 2.91 -16.20
C LEU A 220 7.43 1.95 -16.72
N ASP A 221 7.05 0.98 -17.56
CA ASP A 221 7.98 -0.03 -18.07
C ASP A 221 8.88 0.48 -19.22
N GLY A 222 8.41 1.48 -19.98
CA GLY A 222 9.11 2.03 -21.15
C GLY A 222 10.04 3.19 -20.83
N ILE A 223 9.80 3.88 -19.72
CA ILE A 223 10.67 4.94 -19.25
C ILE A 223 11.73 4.31 -18.36
N ASN A 224 13.00 4.50 -18.69
CA ASN A 224 14.12 4.04 -17.87
C ASN A 224 14.24 4.90 -16.59
N PHE A 225 13.21 4.83 -15.74
CA PHE A 225 13.11 5.51 -14.45
C PHE A 225 14.20 5.07 -13.46
N GLN A 226 14.93 3.98 -13.76
CA GLN A 226 16.05 3.46 -12.97
C GLN A 226 17.23 4.45 -12.85
N ASN A 227 17.23 5.52 -13.65
CA ASN A 227 18.22 6.61 -13.57
C ASN A 227 17.61 7.93 -13.04
N LEU A 228 16.31 7.99 -12.76
CA LEU A 228 15.66 9.16 -12.17
C LEU A 228 15.77 9.07 -10.64
N GLY A 229 16.93 9.46 -10.09
CA GLY A 229 17.16 9.43 -8.65
C GLY A 229 16.21 10.31 -7.82
N SER A 230 15.63 11.36 -8.43
CA SER A 230 14.58 12.21 -7.86
C SER A 230 13.81 12.94 -8.96
N CYS A 231 12.53 13.26 -8.76
CA CYS A 231 11.75 14.00 -9.75
C CYS A 231 10.63 14.86 -9.16
N THR A 232 10.17 15.80 -10.00
CA THR A 232 8.95 16.58 -9.80
C THR A 232 7.94 16.18 -10.87
N ILE A 233 6.70 15.93 -10.47
CA ILE A 233 5.62 15.49 -11.37
C ILE A 233 4.50 16.53 -11.30
N PHE A 234 4.12 17.07 -12.46
CA PHE A 234 3.01 18.00 -12.57
C PHE A 234 1.78 17.25 -13.07
N VAL A 235 0.70 17.22 -12.29
CA VAL A 235 -0.45 16.36 -12.57
C VAL A 235 -1.72 17.20 -12.82
N PRO A 236 -2.33 17.10 -14.01
CA PRO A 236 -3.61 17.73 -14.29
C PRO A 236 -4.77 16.84 -13.80
N PRO A 237 -5.87 17.43 -13.28
CA PRO A 237 -6.99 16.68 -12.73
C PRO A 237 -7.76 15.87 -13.80
N ASN A 238 -7.91 16.41 -15.01
CA ASN A 238 -8.64 15.77 -16.11
C ASN A 238 -7.77 15.74 -17.36
N SER A 239 -7.01 14.67 -17.54
CA SER A 239 -6.17 14.50 -18.72
C SER A 239 -6.90 13.75 -19.83
N GLY A 240 -7.00 14.35 -21.02
CA GLY A 240 -7.70 13.79 -22.19
C GLY A 240 -6.90 12.74 -22.97
N PHE A 241 -5.65 12.49 -22.59
CA PHE A 241 -4.69 11.73 -23.39
C PHE A 241 -4.74 10.20 -23.21
N THR A 242 -5.63 9.67 -22.36
CA THR A 242 -5.69 8.21 -22.09
C THR A 242 -6.07 7.37 -23.31
N SER A 243 -6.61 8.02 -24.35
CA SER A 243 -6.97 7.39 -25.64
C SER A 243 -5.85 7.47 -26.69
N SER A 244 -4.71 8.09 -26.35
CA SER A 244 -3.60 8.34 -27.26
C SER A 244 -2.83 7.06 -27.62
N PRO A 245 -2.32 6.93 -28.87
CA PRO A 245 -1.39 5.86 -29.22
C PRO A 245 -0.16 5.84 -28.31
N SER A 246 0.39 4.65 -28.03
CA SER A 246 1.51 4.44 -27.08
C SER A 246 2.67 5.44 -27.16
N PRO A 247 3.28 5.75 -28.33
CA PRO A 247 4.40 6.70 -28.39
C PRO A 247 3.97 8.14 -28.08
N PHE A 248 2.71 8.48 -28.36
CA PHE A 248 2.14 9.80 -28.06
C PHE A 248 1.82 9.92 -26.56
N LEU A 249 1.24 8.87 -25.97
CA LEU A 249 1.01 8.76 -24.54
C LEU A 249 2.32 8.91 -23.75
N GLU A 250 3.38 8.23 -24.19
CA GLU A 250 4.70 8.33 -23.55
C GLU A 250 5.26 9.75 -23.56
N ARG A 251 5.18 10.45 -24.70
CA ARG A 251 5.62 11.84 -24.81
C ARG A 251 4.79 12.77 -23.91
N ILE A 252 3.47 12.60 -23.88
CA ILE A 252 2.56 13.42 -23.06
C ILE A 252 2.82 13.20 -21.56
N VAL A 253 3.07 11.98 -21.11
CA VAL A 253 3.40 11.78 -19.70
C VAL A 253 4.77 12.36 -19.37
N ARG A 254 5.77 12.16 -20.24
CA ARG A 254 7.16 12.60 -19.99
C ARG A 254 7.32 14.12 -19.90
N ILE A 255 6.53 14.92 -20.63
CA ILE A 255 6.64 16.40 -20.54
C ILE A 255 6.22 16.92 -19.16
N HIS A 256 5.41 16.15 -18.42
CA HIS A 256 4.97 16.49 -17.06
C HIS A 256 5.96 16.07 -15.96
N ILE A 257 7.10 15.48 -16.32
CA ILE A 257 8.09 14.96 -15.37
C ILE A 257 9.41 15.70 -15.55
N VAL A 258 9.88 16.30 -14.45
CA VAL A 258 11.19 16.97 -14.35
C VAL A 258 12.13 16.07 -13.53
N PRO A 259 13.29 15.63 -14.03
CA PRO A 259 14.21 14.69 -13.37
C PRO A 259 15.05 15.37 -12.27
N ARG A 260 14.41 16.22 -11.46
CA ARG A 260 14.92 16.83 -10.25
C ARG A 260 13.74 17.15 -9.33
N ARG A 261 13.90 16.92 -8.03
CA ARG A 261 12.88 17.23 -7.03
C ARG A 261 12.87 18.73 -6.70
N PHE A 262 11.69 19.33 -6.77
CA PHE A 262 11.42 20.72 -6.41
C PHE A 262 10.11 20.81 -5.63
N THR A 263 10.20 21.25 -4.38
CA THR A 263 9.05 21.73 -3.60
C THR A 263 8.49 23.02 -4.17
N TYR A 264 7.28 23.39 -3.77
CA TYR A 264 6.68 24.64 -4.23
C TYR A 264 7.55 25.86 -3.89
N MET A 265 8.12 25.90 -2.68
CA MET A 265 8.98 27.00 -2.24
C MET A 265 10.29 27.07 -3.04
N GLU A 266 10.86 25.93 -3.43
CA GLU A 266 12.04 25.89 -4.30
C GLU A 266 11.73 26.37 -5.71
N LEU A 267 10.55 26.04 -6.26
CA LEU A 267 10.11 26.56 -7.55
C LEU A 267 9.88 28.08 -7.51
N VAL A 268 9.28 28.57 -6.43
CA VAL A 268 9.10 30.02 -6.19
C VAL A 268 10.45 30.73 -6.14
N ALA A 269 11.45 30.14 -5.48
CA ALA A 269 12.79 30.71 -5.34
C ALA A 269 13.64 30.60 -6.62
N ALA A 270 13.34 29.67 -7.53
CA ALA A 270 14.08 29.44 -8.77
C ALA A 270 13.71 30.43 -9.89
N GLU A 271 13.34 31.66 -9.54
CA GLU A 271 12.77 32.72 -10.39
C GLU A 271 13.26 32.72 -11.85
N GLU A 272 12.31 32.64 -12.80
CA GLU A 272 12.52 32.67 -14.25
C GLU A 272 13.45 31.59 -14.83
N SER A 273 13.66 30.49 -14.10
CA SER A 273 14.43 29.34 -14.61
C SER A 273 13.65 28.44 -15.57
N SER A 274 14.41 27.73 -16.42
CA SER A 274 13.90 26.67 -17.28
C SER A 274 14.06 25.31 -16.60
N LEU A 275 13.00 24.50 -16.58
CA LEU A 275 12.95 23.17 -16.01
C LEU A 275 13.01 22.13 -17.12
N ARG A 276 14.11 21.38 -17.17
CA ARG A 276 14.28 20.32 -18.15
C ARG A 276 13.32 19.17 -17.87
N THR A 277 12.54 18.74 -18.87
CA THR A 277 11.64 17.58 -18.74
C THR A 277 12.30 16.28 -19.18
N LEU A 278 11.57 15.17 -19.12
CA LEU A 278 11.97 13.89 -19.73
C LEU A 278 11.81 13.84 -21.25
N VAL A 279 11.28 14.89 -21.88
CA VAL A 279 11.23 15.03 -23.35
C VAL A 279 12.35 15.97 -23.78
N PRO A 280 13.37 15.48 -24.54
CA PRO A 280 14.46 16.33 -24.99
C PRO A 280 13.96 17.53 -25.80
N GLY A 281 14.42 18.73 -25.44
CA GLY A 281 14.07 19.98 -26.12
C GLY A 281 12.71 20.57 -25.71
N CYS A 282 11.98 19.95 -24.79
CA CYS A 282 10.73 20.47 -24.25
C CYS A 282 10.92 20.87 -22.79
N ASP A 283 11.60 21.99 -22.56
CA ASP A 283 11.77 22.52 -21.21
C ASP A 283 10.54 23.35 -20.80
N LEU A 284 10.21 23.33 -19.51
CA LEU A 284 9.12 24.11 -18.95
C LEU A 284 9.66 25.40 -18.35
N LYS A 285 9.09 26.53 -18.74
CA LYS A 285 9.51 27.83 -18.20
C LYS A 285 8.76 28.14 -16.92
N ILE A 286 9.48 28.54 -15.86
CA ILE A 286 8.85 29.11 -14.67
C ILE A 286 8.50 30.57 -14.96
N ASP A 287 7.22 30.89 -14.86
CA ASP A 287 6.68 32.24 -14.96
C ASP A 287 5.93 32.61 -13.67
N ARG A 288 5.58 33.88 -13.52
CA ARG A 288 4.73 34.36 -12.42
C ARG A 288 3.55 35.13 -12.97
N PHE A 289 2.37 34.85 -12.43
CA PHE A 289 1.16 35.63 -12.68
C PHE A 289 0.60 36.13 -11.35
N GLY A 290 0.95 37.37 -11.00
CA GLY A 290 0.61 37.93 -9.69
C GLY A 290 1.32 37.18 -8.55
N GLN A 291 0.53 36.59 -7.63
CA GLN A 291 1.04 35.77 -6.52
C GLN A 291 1.11 34.27 -6.86
N ASN A 292 0.59 33.86 -8.01
CA ASN A 292 0.47 32.46 -8.37
C ASN A 292 1.67 32.02 -9.21
N LEU A 293 2.20 30.84 -8.91
CA LEU A 293 3.28 30.23 -9.67
C LEU A 293 2.70 29.57 -10.92
N VAL A 294 3.23 29.96 -12.08
CA VAL A 294 2.77 29.48 -13.38
C VAL A 294 3.95 28.82 -14.08
N ILE A 295 3.73 27.67 -14.68
CA ILE A 295 4.75 26.96 -15.45
C ILE A 295 4.24 26.82 -16.87
N ASN A 296 4.96 27.40 -17.84
CA ASN A 296 4.57 27.40 -19.25
C ASN A 296 3.10 27.84 -19.48
N GLY A 297 2.67 28.90 -18.79
CA GLY A 297 1.28 29.38 -18.84
C GLY A 297 0.24 28.52 -18.10
N VAL A 298 0.66 27.46 -17.39
CA VAL A 298 -0.21 26.58 -16.60
C VAL A 298 0.00 26.82 -15.11
N GLU A 299 -1.07 27.17 -14.40
CA GLU A 299 -1.03 27.44 -12.96
C GLU A 299 -0.88 26.14 -12.13
N ILE A 300 -0.05 26.20 -11.08
CA ILE A 300 -0.03 25.20 -10.00
C ILE A 300 -1.16 25.52 -9.03
N ILE A 301 -2.19 24.67 -9.01
CA ILE A 301 -3.41 24.84 -8.20
C ILE A 301 -3.38 24.05 -6.89
N ALA A 302 -2.54 23.02 -6.81
CA ALA A 302 -2.41 22.18 -5.63
C ALA A 302 -0.93 21.84 -5.40
N PRO A 303 -0.18 22.68 -4.68
CA PRO A 303 1.25 22.48 -4.47
C PRO A 303 1.52 21.31 -3.50
N ASP A 304 2.64 20.61 -3.73
CA ASP A 304 3.20 19.59 -2.82
C ASP A 304 2.18 18.52 -2.34
N ILE A 305 1.21 18.15 -3.19
CA ILE A 305 0.14 17.19 -2.85
C ILE A 305 0.67 15.81 -2.48
N PHE A 306 1.85 15.44 -2.99
CA PHE A 306 2.63 14.30 -2.53
C PHE A 306 4.08 14.71 -2.41
N SER A 307 4.74 14.32 -1.33
CA SER A 307 6.16 14.58 -1.11
C SER A 307 6.83 13.40 -0.40
N SER A 308 7.97 12.97 -0.94
CA SER A 308 8.94 12.07 -0.31
C SER A 308 10.36 12.61 -0.54
N ASP A 309 11.39 11.91 -0.06
CA ASP A 309 12.79 12.31 -0.27
C ASP A 309 13.18 12.37 -1.75
N LYS A 310 12.51 11.56 -2.60
CA LYS A 310 12.79 11.48 -4.04
C LYS A 310 11.76 12.18 -4.92
N PHE A 311 10.52 12.29 -4.47
CA PHE A 311 9.40 12.71 -5.32
C PHE A 311 8.68 13.92 -4.74
N VAL A 312 8.29 14.85 -5.60
CA VAL A 312 7.26 15.86 -5.29
C VAL A 312 6.25 15.86 -6.42
N VAL A 313 4.97 15.95 -6.07
CA VAL A 313 3.87 16.05 -7.02
C VAL A 313 3.14 17.37 -6.79
N HIS A 314 2.89 18.10 -7.87
CA HIS A 314 2.10 19.33 -7.89
C HIS A 314 0.89 19.15 -8.80
N GLY A 315 -0.30 19.46 -8.31
CA GLY A 315 -1.51 19.55 -9.12
C GLY A 315 -1.51 20.84 -9.96
N ILE A 316 -1.71 20.70 -11.27
CA ILE A 316 -1.77 21.81 -12.23
C ILE A 316 -3.17 21.96 -12.83
N SER A 317 -3.48 23.15 -13.32
CA SER A 317 -4.81 23.49 -13.85
C SER A 317 -5.22 22.71 -15.11
N ARG A 318 -4.27 22.35 -15.98
CA ARG A 318 -4.48 21.63 -17.25
C ARG A 318 -3.19 20.96 -17.73
N ASP A 319 -3.26 20.12 -18.75
CA ASP A 319 -2.08 19.49 -19.36
C ASP A 319 -1.10 20.56 -19.92
N PHE A 320 0.20 20.28 -19.92
CA PHE A 320 1.14 21.07 -20.72
C PHE A 320 0.93 20.79 -22.21
N ASP A 321 0.70 21.85 -22.98
CA ASP A 321 0.52 21.76 -24.43
C ASP A 321 1.80 21.23 -25.09
N ALA A 322 1.67 20.16 -25.90
CA ALA A 322 2.79 19.58 -26.66
C ALA A 322 2.97 20.23 -28.04
N ASP A 323 2.25 21.32 -28.31
CA ASP A 323 1.83 21.72 -29.66
C ASP A 323 2.81 22.56 -30.48
N ASP A 324 3.94 23.02 -29.96
CA ASP A 324 4.86 23.86 -30.76
C ASP A 324 5.68 23.11 -31.83
N HIS A 325 5.55 21.77 -31.93
CA HIS A 325 6.29 20.98 -32.94
C HIS A 325 5.44 20.06 -33.83
N PHE A 326 4.11 20.04 -33.69
CA PHE A 326 3.26 19.23 -34.57
C PHE A 326 2.85 19.95 -35.87
N SER A 327 3.22 21.23 -36.05
CA SER A 327 2.89 22.04 -37.24
C SER A 327 3.91 21.97 -38.38
N SER A 328 5.06 21.31 -38.20
CA SER A 328 6.17 21.35 -39.19
C SER A 328 6.44 20.05 -39.96
N VAL A 329 5.56 19.05 -39.89
CA VAL A 329 5.67 17.88 -40.76
C VAL A 329 4.40 17.75 -41.60
N ARG A 330 4.33 18.61 -42.63
CA ARG A 330 3.68 18.32 -43.91
C ARG A 330 4.76 18.28 -44.98
#